data_AF-A0A1Z9BIU1-F1
#
_entry.id   AF-A0A1Z9BIU1-F1
#
_cell.length_a   1.000
_cell.length_b   1.000
_cell.length_c   1.000
_cell.angle_alpha   90.00
_cell.angle_beta   90.00
_cell.angle_gamma   90.00
#
_symmetry.space_group_name_H-M   'P 1'
#
loop_
_entity.id
_entity.type
_entity.pdbx_description
1 polymer ?
#
loop_
_entity_poly.entity_id
_entity_poly.type
_entity_poly.pdbx_seq_one_letter_code
_entity_poly.pdbx_strand_id
1 'polypeptide(L)'
;MLRPFLPAHSRGRGIFSNPHQGACRLFLLLSGLVFGLSGAPAQGVLLGVGDGAQNTEAPSEDPGFDHVAIINGLSGVYLGNNWVLTAWHVGSGPVLLGGVSYPVVPGSHTRLSSSEESPPDLALLKIAGDPGLPELLISSARVPAGSVVTLMGHGKDRGESLTWSGHSGWSWGMPFQIRWGTNRVEPGQSLVILNTEAFSMEFDLSGPPNETESEAQVTLGDSGGAVFWKNQGQWELTGILFAANFYPGQPEKTALEGNLSVAADLSHYRSEIMAITGIAVCNNGLDDDLDGLVDSPNDPGCNSPTDTSERAGHLACDDGLDNDGDGYIDHPNDPNCITVSTSSEFAPVAVGSLWSTLTLASGLGAIGARSLFRGVNPPGPLLQSSSRTR
;
A
#
# COMPACT_ATOMS: atom_id res chain seq x y z
N MET A 1 -40.64 21.33 -68.01
CA MET A 1 -41.17 22.68 -67.72
C MET A 1 -41.08 22.87 -66.20
N LEU A 2 -40.56 23.96 -65.62
CA LEU A 2 -39.88 25.15 -66.14
C LEU A 2 -38.83 25.60 -65.08
N ARG A 3 -37.68 26.10 -65.53
CA ARG A 3 -36.82 27.05 -64.78
C ARG A 3 -36.97 28.43 -65.46
N PRO A 4 -36.91 29.55 -64.73
CA PRO A 4 -35.64 30.27 -64.46
C PRO A 4 -35.60 30.84 -63.01
N PHE A 5 -34.64 31.66 -62.52
CA PHE A 5 -33.56 32.47 -63.09
C PHE A 5 -32.26 32.39 -62.24
N LEU A 6 -31.16 32.93 -62.80
CA LEU A 6 -29.85 33.30 -62.20
C LEU A 6 -29.55 34.75 -62.66
N PRO A 7 -28.59 35.53 -62.11
CA PRO A 7 -27.22 35.17 -61.66
C PRO A 7 -26.98 35.61 -60.17
N ALA A 8 -25.80 35.93 -59.61
CA ALA A 8 -24.48 36.28 -60.17
C ALA A 8 -23.28 35.96 -59.23
N HIS A 9 -22.21 36.76 -59.33
CA HIS A 9 -20.87 36.52 -58.76
C HIS A 9 -20.57 37.26 -57.45
N SER A 10 -19.72 36.65 -56.64
CA SER A 10 -18.37 37.21 -56.39
C SER A 10 -17.33 36.06 -56.39
N ARG A 11 -16.03 36.38 -56.44
CA ARG A 11 -14.93 35.39 -56.42
C ARG A 11 -14.01 35.66 -55.23
N GLY A 12 -13.61 34.61 -54.51
CA GLY A 12 -12.50 34.62 -53.56
C GLY A 12 -11.73 33.30 -53.62
N ARG A 13 -10.40 33.35 -53.71
CA ARG A 13 -9.53 32.17 -53.63
C ARG A 13 -9.01 32.01 -52.20
N GLY A 14 -8.90 30.77 -51.73
CA GLY A 14 -8.26 30.45 -50.46
C GLY A 14 -8.11 28.94 -50.28
N ILE A 15 -7.06 28.36 -50.87
CA ILE A 15 -6.63 26.99 -50.56
C ILE A 15 -5.57 27.11 -49.47
N PHE A 16 -5.85 26.64 -48.27
CA PHE A 16 -4.85 26.27 -47.26
C PHE A 16 -5.37 25.13 -46.38
N SER A 17 -4.43 24.39 -45.79
CA SER A 17 -4.63 23.08 -45.17
C SER A 17 -5.01 23.13 -43.69
N ASN A 18 -5.95 22.28 -43.28
CA ASN A 18 -5.97 21.66 -41.96
C ASN A 18 -4.92 20.49 -41.97
N PRO A 19 -4.32 20.04 -40.86
CA PRO A 19 -4.98 19.81 -39.58
C PRO A 19 -4.28 20.39 -38.33
N HIS A 20 -5.04 21.10 -37.50
CA HIS A 20 -4.81 21.13 -36.04
C HIS A 20 -6.14 20.98 -35.28
N GLN A 21 -6.65 19.74 -35.24
CA GLN A 21 -7.60 19.37 -34.18
C GLN A 21 -6.80 18.85 -33.00
N GLY A 22 -6.51 19.74 -32.05
CA GLY A 22 -6.08 19.32 -30.72
C GLY A 22 -7.24 18.57 -30.05
N ALA A 23 -7.06 17.29 -29.74
CA ALA A 23 -8.07 16.49 -29.07
C ALA A 23 -8.26 17.01 -27.64
N CYS A 24 -9.30 17.82 -27.43
CA CYS A 24 -9.70 18.27 -26.10
C CYS A 24 -10.20 17.06 -25.31
N ARG A 25 -9.33 16.46 -24.48
CA ARG A 25 -9.69 15.30 -23.63
C ARG A 25 -10.83 15.72 -22.70
N LEU A 26 -12.00 15.14 -22.92
CA LEU A 26 -13.19 15.38 -22.12
C LEU A 26 -12.99 14.75 -20.74
N PHE A 27 -12.77 15.57 -19.72
CA PHE A 27 -12.77 15.14 -18.33
C PHE A 27 -14.17 14.61 -17.95
N LEU A 28 -14.34 13.29 -17.98
CA LEU A 28 -15.48 12.62 -17.36
C LEU A 28 -15.23 12.56 -15.85
N LEU A 29 -15.71 13.56 -15.13
CA LEU A 29 -15.97 13.45 -13.71
C LEU A 29 -16.97 12.31 -13.50
N LEU A 30 -16.54 11.18 -12.92
CA LEU A 30 -17.44 10.10 -12.51
C LEU A 30 -18.30 10.57 -11.32
N SER A 31 -19.37 11.30 -11.62
CA SER A 31 -20.49 11.48 -10.70
C SER A 31 -21.09 10.12 -10.38
N GLY A 32 -21.03 9.71 -9.11
CA GLY A 32 -21.17 8.32 -8.68
C GLY A 32 -22.31 7.53 -9.34
N LEU A 33 -21.93 6.50 -10.10
CA LEU A 33 -22.84 5.47 -10.54
C LEU A 33 -22.61 4.21 -9.70
N VAL A 34 -23.67 3.71 -9.06
CA VAL A 34 -23.64 2.40 -8.38
C VAL A 34 -23.73 1.31 -9.45
N PHE A 35 -22.59 1.04 -10.10
CA PHE A 35 -22.43 -0.13 -10.96
C PHE A 35 -22.37 -1.41 -10.12
N GLY A 36 -22.96 -2.49 -10.64
CA GLY A 36 -22.93 -3.80 -9.98
C GLY A 36 -21.54 -4.43 -10.06
N LEU A 37 -20.70 -4.18 -9.05
CA LEU A 37 -19.37 -4.78 -8.90
C LEU A 37 -19.48 -6.28 -8.54
N SER A 38 -19.61 -7.13 -9.56
CA SER A 38 -19.29 -8.55 -9.44
C SER A 38 -17.78 -8.74 -9.61
N GLY A 39 -17.01 -8.56 -8.53
CA GLY A 39 -15.58 -8.81 -8.53
C GLY A 39 -15.30 -10.29 -8.81
N ALA A 40 -14.76 -10.58 -10.00
CA ALA A 40 -14.14 -11.86 -10.30
C ALA A 40 -12.65 -11.78 -9.92
N PRO A 41 -12.06 -12.85 -9.39
CA PRO A 41 -10.67 -12.80 -8.93
C PRO A 41 -9.69 -12.62 -10.11
N ALA A 42 -8.70 -11.72 -9.97
CA ALA A 42 -7.68 -11.43 -10.98
C ALA A 42 -6.54 -12.42 -10.93
N GLN A 43 -6.21 -12.98 -12.08
CA GLN A 43 -5.56 -14.26 -12.04
C GLN A 43 -4.67 -14.62 -13.27
N GLY A 44 -3.86 -13.82 -13.97
CA GLY A 44 -2.93 -14.46 -14.96
C GLY A 44 -2.27 -13.60 -16.02
N VAL A 45 -0.98 -13.30 -15.90
CA VAL A 45 -0.28 -12.32 -16.75
C VAL A 45 -0.21 -12.75 -18.24
N LEU A 46 -1.21 -12.34 -19.02
CA LEU A 46 -1.30 -12.51 -20.47
C LEU A 46 -0.74 -11.28 -21.17
N LEU A 47 0.19 -11.46 -22.11
CA LEU A 47 0.90 -10.36 -22.78
C LEU A 47 0.17 -9.89 -24.05
N GLY A 48 -0.06 -8.59 -24.20
CA GLY A 48 -0.61 -7.99 -25.42
C GLY A 48 0.41 -7.92 -26.56
N VAL A 49 1.64 -7.54 -26.23
CA VAL A 49 2.74 -7.45 -27.20
C VAL A 49 3.35 -8.82 -27.57
N GLY A 50 4.15 -8.86 -28.63
CA GLY A 50 4.92 -10.06 -29.04
C GLY A 50 4.07 -11.20 -29.61
N ASP A 51 4.63 -12.42 -29.65
CA ASP A 51 3.92 -13.63 -30.08
C ASP A 51 3.14 -14.30 -28.93
N GLY A 52 3.44 -13.92 -27.68
CA GLY A 52 2.80 -14.41 -26.46
C GLY A 52 3.61 -15.52 -25.79
N ALA A 53 4.69 -16.00 -26.39
CA ALA A 53 5.57 -16.99 -25.78
C ALA A 53 6.54 -16.36 -24.77
N GLN A 54 6.91 -15.09 -24.94
CA GLN A 54 7.98 -14.41 -24.19
C GLN A 54 7.71 -14.20 -22.68
N ASN A 55 8.74 -13.83 -21.90
CA ASN A 55 8.65 -13.50 -20.47
C ASN A 55 8.28 -14.67 -19.53
N THR A 56 8.68 -15.91 -19.86
CA THR A 56 8.62 -17.10 -18.97
C THR A 56 9.86 -17.28 -18.09
N GLU A 57 10.85 -16.40 -18.24
CA GLU A 57 12.11 -16.36 -17.49
C GLU A 57 12.25 -14.96 -16.87
N ALA A 58 13.03 -14.83 -15.80
CA ALA A 58 13.19 -13.57 -15.07
C ALA A 58 13.60 -12.39 -15.98
N PRO A 59 13.09 -11.15 -15.73
CA PRO A 59 13.49 -9.98 -16.50
C PRO A 59 14.97 -9.63 -16.29
N SER A 60 15.57 -8.91 -17.24
CA SER A 60 17.01 -8.54 -17.15
C SER A 60 17.34 -7.57 -16.00
N GLU A 61 16.33 -6.89 -15.46
CA GLU A 61 16.38 -6.24 -14.16
C GLU A 61 15.33 -6.89 -13.25
N ASP A 62 15.69 -8.02 -12.63
CA ASP A 62 14.75 -8.82 -11.83
C ASP A 62 14.33 -8.12 -10.51
N PRO A 63 13.03 -7.88 -10.27
CA PRO A 63 12.53 -7.40 -8.98
C PRO A 63 12.30 -8.50 -7.93
N GLY A 64 12.28 -9.79 -8.33
CA GLY A 64 11.94 -10.90 -7.42
C GLY A 64 11.14 -12.04 -8.07
N PHE A 65 11.39 -12.37 -9.35
CA PHE A 65 10.70 -13.43 -10.10
C PHE A 65 10.72 -14.78 -9.37
N ASP A 66 11.87 -15.18 -8.81
CA ASP A 66 12.02 -16.42 -8.05
C ASP A 66 11.26 -16.45 -6.72
N HIS A 67 10.69 -15.33 -6.25
CA HIS A 67 9.85 -15.27 -5.04
C HIS A 67 8.38 -15.62 -5.30
N VAL A 68 7.96 -15.67 -6.57
CA VAL A 68 6.56 -15.88 -6.93
C VAL A 68 6.23 -17.38 -6.89
N ALA A 69 5.48 -17.79 -5.89
CA ALA A 69 5.09 -19.17 -5.61
C ALA A 69 3.76 -19.56 -6.28
N ILE A 70 3.52 -20.88 -6.37
CA ILE A 70 2.18 -21.46 -6.59
C ILE A 70 1.57 -21.88 -5.26
N ILE A 71 0.30 -21.54 -5.02
CA ILE A 71 -0.52 -22.00 -3.89
C ILE A 71 -1.89 -22.42 -4.43
N ASN A 72 -2.31 -23.67 -4.20
CA ASN A 72 -3.62 -24.20 -4.67
C ASN A 72 -3.88 -24.09 -6.19
N GLY A 73 -2.85 -23.87 -7.02
CA GLY A 73 -2.98 -23.59 -8.46
C GLY A 73 -3.25 -22.12 -8.80
N LEU A 74 -3.23 -21.26 -7.77
CA LEU A 74 -3.11 -19.81 -7.84
C LEU A 74 -1.69 -19.40 -7.39
N SER A 75 -1.44 -18.13 -7.04
CA SER A 75 -0.09 -17.61 -6.76
C SER A 75 0.13 -17.16 -5.30
N GLY A 76 1.37 -16.82 -4.96
CA GLY A 76 1.79 -16.20 -3.70
C GLY A 76 3.16 -15.54 -3.87
N VAL A 77 3.60 -14.72 -2.91
CA VAL A 77 4.91 -14.04 -2.92
C VAL A 77 5.66 -14.33 -1.63
N TYR A 78 6.85 -14.92 -1.73
CA TYR A 78 7.75 -15.13 -0.61
C TYR A 78 8.39 -13.81 -0.16
N LEU A 79 8.13 -13.40 1.09
CA LEU A 79 8.56 -12.09 1.60
C LEU A 79 9.94 -12.10 2.27
N GLY A 80 10.41 -13.25 2.75
CA GLY A 80 11.47 -13.31 3.79
C GLY A 80 10.93 -13.99 5.06
N ASN A 81 11.79 -14.19 6.06
CA ASN A 81 11.49 -14.85 7.35
C ASN A 81 10.49 -16.03 7.25
N ASN A 82 10.66 -16.95 6.30
CA ASN A 82 9.74 -18.08 6.07
C ASN A 82 8.25 -17.70 5.82
N TRP A 83 7.92 -16.45 5.48
CA TRP A 83 6.55 -15.97 5.25
C TRP A 83 6.24 -15.79 3.76
N VAL A 84 4.98 -16.03 3.43
CA VAL A 84 4.42 -15.86 2.09
C VAL A 84 3.14 -15.02 2.20
N LEU A 85 3.00 -14.03 1.32
CA LEU A 85 1.81 -13.18 1.17
C LEU A 85 1.01 -13.64 -0.04
N THR A 86 -0.32 -13.63 0.04
CA THR A 86 -1.22 -14.01 -1.05
C THR A 86 -2.58 -13.33 -0.88
N ALA A 87 -3.47 -13.47 -1.86
CA ALA A 87 -4.85 -13.01 -1.73
C ALA A 87 -5.66 -13.99 -0.85
N TRP A 88 -6.49 -13.50 0.07
CA TRP A 88 -7.17 -14.36 1.05
C TRP A 88 -8.04 -15.45 0.41
N HIS A 89 -8.69 -15.17 -0.73
CA HIS A 89 -9.49 -16.16 -1.44
C HIS A 89 -8.67 -17.32 -2.07
N VAL A 90 -7.34 -17.22 -2.14
CA VAL A 90 -6.43 -18.35 -2.51
C VAL A 90 -6.41 -19.41 -1.41
N GLY A 91 -6.55 -18.96 -0.16
CA GLY A 91 -6.51 -19.79 1.02
C GLY A 91 -5.14 -20.45 1.27
N SER A 92 -5.14 -21.42 2.17
CA SER A 92 -3.91 -22.14 2.55
C SER A 92 -3.75 -23.44 1.76
N GLY A 93 -2.50 -23.77 1.42
CA GLY A 93 -2.09 -25.01 0.75
C GLY A 93 -0.56 -25.10 0.71
N PRO A 94 0.03 -26.25 0.34
CA PRO A 94 1.48 -26.36 0.17
C PRO A 94 1.99 -25.33 -0.84
N VAL A 95 3.04 -24.60 -0.47
CA VAL A 95 3.64 -23.56 -1.30
C VAL A 95 4.67 -24.22 -2.21
N LEU A 96 4.55 -24.04 -3.53
CA LEU A 96 5.51 -24.54 -4.51
C LEU A 96 6.34 -23.36 -5.04
N LEU A 97 7.64 -23.36 -4.73
CA LEU A 97 8.56 -22.25 -4.98
C LEU A 97 9.92 -22.82 -5.44
N GLY A 98 10.50 -22.32 -6.54
CA GLY A 98 11.71 -22.90 -7.14
C GLY A 98 11.60 -24.39 -7.51
N GLY A 99 10.38 -24.91 -7.72
CA GLY A 99 10.12 -26.34 -7.90
C GLY A 99 10.12 -27.20 -6.63
N VAL A 100 10.38 -26.60 -5.45
CA VAL A 100 10.34 -27.26 -4.14
C VAL A 100 8.99 -26.97 -3.46
N SER A 101 8.37 -28.00 -2.87
CA SER A 101 7.11 -27.85 -2.14
C SER A 101 7.35 -27.75 -0.63
N TYR A 102 6.98 -26.63 -0.04
CA TYR A 102 7.08 -26.32 1.38
C TYR A 102 5.69 -26.48 2.05
N PRO A 103 5.57 -27.29 3.11
CA PRO A 103 4.32 -27.39 3.86
C PRO A 103 4.11 -26.14 4.73
N VAL A 104 2.87 -25.66 4.81
CA VAL A 104 2.49 -24.52 5.66
C VAL A 104 2.47 -24.93 7.13
N VAL A 105 2.98 -24.06 8.00
CA VAL A 105 2.95 -24.23 9.46
C VAL A 105 1.48 -24.20 9.92
N PRO A 106 0.97 -25.26 10.61
CA PRO A 106 -0.42 -25.33 11.02
C PRO A 106 -0.87 -24.12 11.85
N GLY A 107 -1.95 -23.48 11.43
CA GLY A 107 -2.49 -22.29 12.11
C GLY A 107 -1.85 -20.95 11.72
N SER A 108 -0.84 -20.92 10.84
CA SER A 108 -0.18 -19.67 10.40
C SER A 108 -0.90 -18.89 9.29
N HIS A 109 -2.02 -19.41 8.76
CA HIS A 109 -2.80 -18.74 7.72
C HIS A 109 -3.67 -17.63 8.33
N THR A 110 -3.13 -16.43 8.35
CA THR A 110 -3.69 -15.24 9.00
C THR A 110 -4.18 -14.26 7.94
N ARG A 111 -5.45 -13.86 8.02
CA ARG A 111 -5.98 -12.75 7.21
C ARG A 111 -5.49 -11.43 7.80
N LEU A 112 -5.16 -10.45 6.96
CA LEU A 112 -4.94 -9.08 7.43
C LEU A 112 -6.26 -8.48 7.96
N SER A 113 -6.16 -7.43 8.77
CA SER A 113 -7.21 -7.02 9.71
C SER A 113 -7.46 -5.49 9.76
N SER A 114 -7.38 -4.80 8.61
CA SER A 114 -7.68 -3.38 8.49
C SER A 114 -9.12 -3.02 8.93
N SER A 115 -9.28 -2.71 10.22
CA SER A 115 -10.51 -2.33 10.92
C SER A 115 -11.67 -3.34 10.83
N GLU A 116 -11.55 -4.46 11.55
CA GLU A 116 -12.57 -5.36 12.16
C GLU A 116 -13.94 -5.62 11.47
N GLU A 117 -14.67 -4.61 10.96
CA GLU A 117 -15.99 -4.79 10.34
C GLU A 117 -15.92 -5.43 8.95
N SER A 118 -14.78 -5.34 8.23
CA SER A 118 -14.57 -6.06 6.98
C SER A 118 -13.08 -6.14 6.57
N PRO A 119 -12.40 -7.28 6.82
CA PRO A 119 -11.00 -7.45 6.45
C PRO A 119 -10.79 -7.55 4.91
N PRO A 120 -9.59 -7.18 4.41
CA PRO A 120 -9.23 -7.13 3.00
C PRO A 120 -9.03 -8.53 2.41
N ASP A 121 -8.92 -8.66 1.09
CA ASP A 121 -8.63 -9.92 0.40
C ASP A 121 -7.12 -10.26 0.43
N LEU A 122 -6.47 -10.13 1.59
CA LEU A 122 -5.04 -10.43 1.80
C LEU A 122 -4.82 -11.40 2.96
N ALA A 123 -3.84 -12.29 2.80
CA ALA A 123 -3.47 -13.30 3.79
C ALA A 123 -1.96 -13.57 3.82
N LEU A 124 -1.44 -13.76 5.02
CA LEU A 124 -0.10 -14.27 5.29
C LEU A 124 -0.16 -15.76 5.66
N LEU A 125 0.88 -16.51 5.32
CA LEU A 125 1.08 -17.90 5.71
C LEU A 125 2.58 -18.19 5.89
N LYS A 126 2.95 -18.90 6.96
CA LYS A 126 4.35 -19.25 7.24
C LYS A 126 4.65 -20.66 6.73
N ILE A 127 5.73 -20.84 6.00
CA ILE A 127 6.19 -22.13 5.49
C ILE A 127 7.18 -22.80 6.45
N ALA A 128 7.20 -24.13 6.46
CA ALA A 128 8.19 -24.90 7.19
C ALA A 128 9.34 -25.29 6.25
N GLY A 129 10.47 -24.60 6.42
CA GLY A 129 11.64 -24.69 5.55
C GLY A 129 12.00 -23.31 4.98
N ASP A 130 13.27 -23.15 4.64
CA ASP A 130 13.83 -21.90 4.09
C ASP A 130 14.12 -22.09 2.58
N PRO A 131 13.57 -21.23 1.70
CA PRO A 131 13.95 -21.18 0.29
C PRO A 131 15.36 -20.69 0.01
N GLY A 132 16.00 -19.97 0.95
CA GLY A 132 17.32 -19.35 0.75
C GLY A 132 17.29 -18.09 -0.14
N LEU A 133 16.09 -17.51 -0.33
CA LEU A 133 15.88 -16.22 -0.99
C LEU A 133 16.08 -15.07 0.02
N PRO A 134 16.46 -13.86 -0.45
CA PRO A 134 16.51 -12.67 0.40
C PRO A 134 15.12 -12.27 0.91
N GLU A 135 15.06 -11.24 1.75
CA GLU A 135 13.79 -10.60 2.12
C GLU A 135 13.42 -9.57 1.03
N LEU A 136 12.12 -9.44 0.71
CA LEU A 136 11.61 -8.44 -0.23
C LEU A 136 11.31 -7.14 0.48
N LEU A 137 11.81 -6.04 -0.09
CA LEU A 137 11.35 -4.71 0.29
C LEU A 137 9.90 -4.51 -0.18
N ILE A 138 9.00 -4.20 0.74
CA ILE A 138 7.62 -3.78 0.45
C ILE A 138 7.60 -2.25 0.28
N SER A 139 6.73 -1.67 -0.55
CA SER A 139 6.62 -0.20 -0.62
C SER A 139 6.11 0.41 0.68
N SER A 140 6.79 1.42 1.24
CA SER A 140 6.26 2.26 2.33
C SER A 140 5.34 3.38 1.82
N ALA A 141 5.45 3.74 0.55
CA ALA A 141 4.61 4.76 -0.10
C ALA A 141 3.80 4.18 -1.27
N ARG A 142 2.60 4.74 -1.50
CA ARG A 142 1.75 4.37 -2.64
C ARG A 142 2.46 4.63 -3.97
N VAL A 143 2.45 3.64 -4.86
CA VAL A 143 2.94 3.79 -6.23
C VAL A 143 2.26 4.98 -6.96
N PRO A 144 3.02 5.96 -7.48
CA PRO A 144 2.43 7.12 -8.14
C PRO A 144 1.70 6.78 -9.43
N ALA A 145 0.52 7.38 -9.65
CA ALA A 145 -0.23 7.24 -10.90
C ALA A 145 0.62 7.63 -12.13
N GLY A 146 0.48 6.86 -13.21
CA GLY A 146 1.29 6.97 -14.42
C GLY A 146 2.62 6.19 -14.39
N SER A 147 3.05 5.70 -13.21
CA SER A 147 4.21 4.81 -13.08
C SER A 147 3.99 3.50 -13.84
N VAL A 148 5.07 2.93 -14.36
CA VAL A 148 5.08 1.56 -14.90
C VAL A 148 5.42 0.61 -13.76
N VAL A 149 4.69 -0.49 -13.68
CA VAL A 149 4.88 -1.58 -12.70
C VAL A 149 5.01 -2.91 -13.42
N THR A 150 5.70 -3.86 -12.79
CA THR A 150 5.89 -5.23 -13.30
C THR A 150 4.98 -6.19 -12.56
N LEU A 151 4.08 -6.83 -13.28
CA LEU A 151 3.13 -7.83 -12.75
C LEU A 151 3.73 -9.21 -12.93
N MET A 152 3.58 -10.10 -11.94
CA MET A 152 4.07 -11.48 -11.99
C MET A 152 3.12 -12.48 -11.33
N GLY A 153 2.90 -13.63 -11.99
CA GLY A 153 2.11 -14.72 -11.42
C GLY A 153 2.04 -15.95 -12.33
N HIS A 154 1.41 -17.02 -11.83
CA HIS A 154 1.39 -18.36 -12.44
C HIS A 154 0.13 -18.65 -13.27
N GLY A 155 -0.54 -17.63 -13.80
CA GLY A 155 -1.78 -17.83 -14.53
C GLY A 155 -1.66 -18.31 -15.98
N LYS A 156 -2.79 -18.18 -16.67
CA LYS A 156 -2.99 -18.74 -18.00
C LYS A 156 -2.23 -17.99 -19.07
N ASP A 157 -1.74 -18.79 -20.00
CA ASP A 157 -1.09 -18.31 -21.20
C ASP A 157 -2.04 -17.54 -22.15
N ARG A 158 -1.46 -16.89 -23.16
CA ARG A 158 -2.19 -16.25 -24.25
C ARG A 158 -2.76 -17.29 -25.22
N GLY A 159 -4.04 -17.19 -25.51
CA GLY A 159 -4.73 -17.97 -26.53
C GLY A 159 -4.85 -17.24 -27.87
N GLU A 160 -5.79 -17.69 -28.70
CA GLU A 160 -6.13 -17.07 -29.98
C GLU A 160 -6.52 -15.59 -29.82
N SER A 161 -6.04 -14.75 -30.74
CA SER A 161 -6.40 -13.33 -30.86
C SER A 161 -7.85 -13.16 -31.31
N LEU A 162 -8.54 -12.15 -30.79
CA LEU A 162 -9.95 -11.88 -31.07
C LEU A 162 -10.27 -10.37 -31.03
N THR A 163 -11.45 -10.02 -31.51
CA THR A 163 -12.00 -8.66 -31.40
C THR A 163 -13.45 -8.78 -30.93
N TRP A 164 -13.83 -8.03 -29.89
CA TRP A 164 -15.19 -8.02 -29.35
C TRP A 164 -15.66 -6.58 -29.12
N SER A 165 -16.85 -6.25 -29.63
CA SER A 165 -17.46 -4.89 -29.53
C SER A 165 -16.60 -3.72 -30.03
N GLY A 166 -15.48 -3.98 -30.71
CA GLY A 166 -14.50 -2.99 -31.16
C GLY A 166 -13.16 -3.05 -30.42
N HIS A 167 -13.09 -3.70 -29.27
CA HIS A 167 -11.88 -3.89 -28.47
C HIS A 167 -11.06 -5.05 -29.02
N SER A 168 -9.74 -4.86 -29.13
CA SER A 168 -8.80 -5.93 -29.49
C SER A 168 -8.43 -6.76 -28.26
N GLY A 169 -7.98 -8.01 -28.45
CA GLY A 169 -7.51 -8.82 -27.34
C GLY A 169 -7.29 -10.29 -27.66
N TRP A 170 -7.28 -11.13 -26.63
CA TRP A 170 -7.00 -12.58 -26.72
C TRP A 170 -7.89 -13.40 -25.80
N SER A 171 -8.08 -14.67 -26.17
CA SER A 171 -8.62 -15.69 -25.27
C SER A 171 -7.57 -16.16 -24.26
N TRP A 172 -8.00 -16.71 -23.12
CA TRP A 172 -7.09 -17.30 -22.13
C TRP A 172 -6.76 -18.75 -22.50
N GLY A 173 -5.48 -19.00 -22.79
CA GLY A 173 -4.94 -20.27 -23.24
C GLY A 173 -4.61 -21.26 -22.11
N MET A 174 -3.61 -22.09 -22.39
CA MET A 174 -2.98 -23.08 -21.51
C MET A 174 -1.53 -23.24 -21.99
N PRO A 175 -0.54 -23.53 -21.12
CA PRO A 175 -0.68 -23.98 -19.73
C PRO A 175 -0.97 -22.83 -18.73
N PHE A 176 -1.00 -23.19 -17.45
CA PHE A 176 -0.71 -22.27 -16.35
C PHE A 176 0.81 -22.28 -16.15
N GLN A 177 1.46 -21.13 -16.08
CA GLN A 177 2.90 -21.02 -15.86
C GLN A 177 3.26 -19.61 -15.40
N ILE A 178 4.42 -19.45 -14.77
CA ILE A 178 4.92 -18.12 -14.43
C ILE A 178 5.14 -17.28 -15.69
N ARG A 179 4.58 -16.06 -15.68
CA ARG A 179 4.86 -15.00 -16.65
C ARG A 179 5.04 -13.67 -15.92
N TRP A 180 5.81 -12.78 -16.51
CA TRP A 180 5.86 -11.37 -16.12
C TRP A 180 5.50 -10.44 -17.27
N GLY A 181 4.90 -9.31 -16.92
CA GLY A 181 4.47 -8.28 -17.86
C GLY A 181 4.51 -6.91 -17.19
N THR A 182 4.16 -5.87 -17.93
CA THR A 182 4.10 -4.50 -17.43
C THR A 182 2.73 -3.89 -17.67
N ASN A 183 2.34 -2.94 -16.82
CA ASN A 183 1.23 -2.03 -17.08
C ASN A 183 1.54 -0.66 -16.48
N ARG A 184 0.65 0.30 -16.74
CA ARG A 184 0.66 1.62 -16.12
C ARG A 184 -0.35 1.69 -14.97
N VAL A 185 0.03 2.31 -13.86
CA VAL A 185 -0.89 2.58 -12.73
C VAL A 185 -1.84 3.72 -13.10
N GLU A 186 -3.14 3.50 -12.91
CA GLU A 186 -4.20 4.41 -13.36
C GLU A 186 -4.31 5.71 -12.53
N PRO A 187 -4.71 6.85 -13.16
CA PRO A 187 -4.93 8.12 -12.47
C PRO A 187 -6.28 8.13 -11.72
N GLY A 188 -6.30 7.50 -10.54
CA GLY A 188 -7.45 7.46 -9.63
C GLY A 188 -7.09 7.75 -8.17
N GLN A 189 -8.11 7.90 -7.32
CA GLN A 189 -7.94 7.91 -5.86
C GLN A 189 -7.87 6.48 -5.31
N SER A 190 -7.69 6.35 -3.99
CA SER A 190 -7.94 5.12 -3.23
C SER A 190 -9.14 4.33 -3.73
N LEU A 191 -8.88 3.12 -4.21
CA LEU A 191 -9.90 2.18 -4.65
C LEU A 191 -10.12 1.16 -3.55
N VAL A 192 -11.25 1.21 -2.85
CA VAL A 192 -11.66 0.13 -1.94
C VAL A 192 -12.45 -0.89 -2.74
N ILE A 193 -11.81 -2.00 -3.12
CA ILE A 193 -12.40 -3.07 -3.93
C ILE A 193 -12.41 -4.35 -3.09
N LEU A 194 -13.60 -4.95 -2.89
CA LEU A 194 -13.79 -6.10 -1.99
C LEU A 194 -13.21 -5.85 -0.58
N ASN A 195 -13.39 -4.64 -0.05
CA ASN A 195 -12.84 -4.15 1.23
C ASN A 195 -11.30 -4.12 1.29
N THR A 196 -10.65 -4.13 0.13
CA THR A 196 -9.19 -4.05 -0.01
C THR A 196 -8.83 -2.69 -0.59
N GLU A 197 -7.99 -1.93 0.10
CA GLU A 197 -7.41 -0.69 -0.41
C GLU A 197 -6.43 -1.04 -1.53
N ALA A 198 -6.59 -0.40 -2.69
CA ALA A 198 -6.06 -0.91 -3.94
C ALA A 198 -5.72 0.19 -4.95
N PHE A 199 -4.99 -0.22 -5.98
CA PHE A 199 -4.79 0.52 -7.22
C PHE A 199 -5.11 -0.38 -8.42
N SER A 200 -5.46 0.25 -9.54
CA SER A 200 -5.75 -0.43 -10.81
C SER A 200 -4.73 -0.09 -11.89
N MET A 201 -4.64 -0.98 -12.87
CA MET A 201 -3.77 -0.88 -14.04
C MET A 201 -4.61 -1.21 -15.28
N GLU A 202 -4.62 -0.35 -16.28
CA GLU A 202 -5.33 -0.59 -17.56
C GLU A 202 -4.46 -1.41 -18.52
N PHE A 203 -5.09 -2.32 -19.29
CA PHE A 203 -4.48 -3.05 -20.39
C PHE A 203 -4.58 -2.25 -21.70
N ASP A 204 -3.55 -1.45 -22.00
CA ASP A 204 -3.60 -0.43 -23.06
C ASP A 204 -2.89 -0.87 -24.34
N LEU A 205 -3.68 -1.24 -25.37
CA LEU A 205 -3.20 -1.62 -26.70
C LEU A 205 -3.19 -0.46 -27.72
N SER A 206 -3.37 0.80 -27.27
CA SER A 206 -3.42 1.97 -28.14
C SER A 206 -2.06 2.38 -28.73
N GLY A 207 -0.99 1.74 -28.27
CA GLY A 207 0.38 1.92 -28.73
C GLY A 207 1.20 2.92 -27.90
N PRO A 208 2.52 3.03 -28.16
CA PRO A 208 3.39 3.93 -27.43
C PRO A 208 2.98 5.41 -27.63
N PRO A 209 3.03 6.25 -26.59
CA PRO A 209 3.70 6.03 -25.31
C PRO A 209 2.81 5.48 -24.18
N ASN A 210 1.55 5.12 -24.47
CA ASN A 210 0.64 4.66 -23.42
C ASN A 210 0.93 3.18 -23.08
N GLU A 211 0.84 2.31 -24.10
CA GLU A 211 1.28 0.91 -24.09
C GLU A 211 2.71 0.78 -23.57
N THR A 212 2.93 -0.19 -22.66
CA THR A 212 4.23 -0.48 -22.04
C THR A 212 4.96 -1.63 -22.76
N GLU A 213 6.28 -1.75 -22.54
CA GLU A 213 7.15 -2.66 -23.32
C GLU A 213 6.81 -4.15 -23.19
N SER A 214 6.02 -4.54 -22.19
CA SER A 214 5.47 -5.89 -22.01
C SER A 214 4.02 -5.84 -21.52
N GLU A 215 3.23 -4.93 -22.10
CA GLU A 215 1.80 -4.68 -21.77
C GLU A 215 1.00 -5.96 -21.51
N ALA A 216 0.26 -6.04 -20.39
CA ALA A 216 -0.35 -7.29 -19.93
C ALA A 216 -1.76 -7.17 -19.31
N GLN A 217 -2.44 -8.31 -19.11
CA GLN A 217 -3.72 -8.38 -18.38
C GLN A 217 -3.84 -9.69 -17.63
N VAL A 218 -4.40 -9.65 -16.43
CA VAL A 218 -4.63 -10.82 -15.57
C VAL A 218 -5.83 -11.70 -16.00
N THR A 219 -5.65 -13.03 -15.96
CA THR A 219 -6.53 -14.11 -16.48
C THR A 219 -6.99 -15.18 -15.44
N LEU A 220 -6.52 -16.45 -15.42
CA LEU A 220 -6.78 -17.51 -14.38
C LEU A 220 -5.49 -18.26 -13.86
N GLY A 221 -5.18 -18.24 -12.54
CA GLY A 221 -3.91 -18.55 -11.82
C GLY A 221 -3.04 -17.45 -11.07
N ASP A 222 -3.03 -16.15 -11.37
CA ASP A 222 -2.21 -15.12 -10.66
C ASP A 222 -2.67 -14.72 -9.25
N SER A 223 -3.87 -15.02 -8.75
CA SER A 223 -4.30 -14.38 -7.47
C SER A 223 -3.31 -14.69 -6.36
N GLY A 224 -2.88 -13.65 -5.64
CA GLY A 224 -1.73 -13.69 -4.74
C GLY A 224 -0.37 -13.38 -5.36
N GLY A 225 -0.31 -13.08 -6.66
CA GLY A 225 0.90 -12.75 -7.43
C GLY A 225 1.35 -11.32 -7.21
N ALA A 226 2.62 -11.05 -7.57
CA ALA A 226 3.30 -9.80 -7.24
C ALA A 226 2.98 -8.67 -8.23
N VAL A 227 2.98 -7.44 -7.70
CA VAL A 227 3.20 -6.22 -8.48
C VAL A 227 4.38 -5.47 -7.89
N PHE A 228 5.41 -5.26 -8.71
CA PHE A 228 6.65 -4.59 -8.34
C PHE A 228 6.75 -3.20 -8.98
N TRP A 229 7.29 -2.23 -8.23
CA TRP A 229 7.55 -0.87 -8.69
C TRP A 229 9.03 -0.51 -8.47
N LYS A 230 9.62 0.27 -9.38
CA LYS A 230 11.02 0.70 -9.30
C LYS A 230 11.14 2.12 -8.75
N ASN A 231 11.07 2.26 -7.43
CA ASN A 231 11.23 3.54 -6.74
C ASN A 231 12.68 4.02 -6.79
N GLN A 232 12.95 5.10 -7.53
CA GLN A 232 14.27 5.76 -7.64
C GLN A 232 15.46 4.85 -8.06
N GLY A 233 15.19 3.63 -8.52
CA GLY A 233 16.20 2.63 -8.91
C GLY A 233 16.18 1.36 -8.05
N GLN A 234 15.54 1.40 -6.88
CA GLN A 234 15.28 0.26 -6.00
C GLN A 234 13.99 -0.44 -6.43
N TRP A 235 13.92 -1.78 -6.35
CA TRP A 235 12.70 -2.54 -6.59
C TRP A 235 11.94 -2.78 -5.29
N GLU A 236 10.64 -2.54 -5.30
CA GLU A 236 9.73 -2.72 -4.16
C GLU A 236 8.53 -3.57 -4.57
N LEU A 237 8.11 -4.48 -3.71
CA LEU A 237 6.80 -5.14 -3.80
C LEU A 237 5.73 -4.14 -3.37
N THR A 238 5.05 -3.53 -4.34
CA THR A 238 4.05 -2.48 -4.11
C THR A 238 2.63 -3.03 -4.05
N GLY A 239 2.37 -4.21 -4.63
CA GLY A 239 1.03 -4.78 -4.67
C GLY A 239 0.92 -6.30 -4.77
N ILE A 240 -0.28 -6.80 -4.46
CA ILE A 240 -0.68 -8.20 -4.64
C ILE A 240 -1.95 -8.27 -5.49
N LEU A 241 -1.90 -9.05 -6.58
CA LEU A 241 -3.00 -9.23 -7.54
C LEU A 241 -4.17 -10.00 -6.92
N PHE A 242 -5.40 -9.46 -7.01
CA PHE A 242 -6.58 -10.10 -6.40
C PHE A 242 -7.90 -9.96 -7.18
N ALA A 243 -8.20 -8.82 -7.83
CA ALA A 243 -9.44 -8.60 -8.58
C ALA A 243 -9.21 -8.05 -10.01
N ALA A 244 -10.10 -8.37 -10.95
CA ALA A 244 -10.08 -7.84 -12.32
C ALA A 244 -11.39 -7.12 -12.67
N ASN A 245 -11.33 -6.17 -13.61
CA ASN A 245 -12.52 -5.53 -14.19
C ASN A 245 -12.63 -5.83 -15.68
N PHE A 246 -13.83 -6.22 -16.10
CA PHE A 246 -14.18 -6.68 -17.45
C PHE A 246 -15.45 -5.99 -17.91
N TYR A 247 -15.62 -5.81 -19.22
CA TYR A 247 -16.81 -5.12 -19.74
C TYR A 247 -18.11 -5.90 -19.50
N PRO A 248 -19.24 -5.23 -19.23
CA PRO A 248 -20.53 -5.90 -19.11
C PRO A 248 -20.88 -6.70 -20.37
N GLY A 249 -20.94 -8.02 -20.24
CA GLY A 249 -21.20 -8.95 -21.36
C GLY A 249 -19.97 -9.34 -22.19
N GLN A 250 -18.75 -8.99 -21.75
CA GLN A 250 -17.50 -9.51 -22.31
C GLN A 250 -17.51 -11.05 -22.33
N PRO A 251 -16.97 -11.72 -23.38
CA PRO A 251 -16.93 -13.17 -23.42
C PRO A 251 -16.04 -13.72 -22.30
N GLU A 252 -16.48 -14.78 -21.63
CA GLU A 252 -15.70 -15.46 -20.60
C GLU A 252 -14.30 -15.83 -21.11
N LYS A 253 -13.30 -15.74 -20.22
CA LYS A 253 -11.91 -16.14 -20.49
C LYS A 253 -11.29 -15.38 -21.66
N THR A 254 -11.47 -14.06 -21.66
CA THR A 254 -10.84 -13.13 -22.61
C THR A 254 -10.17 -11.98 -21.87
N ALA A 255 -9.05 -11.49 -22.40
CA ALA A 255 -8.42 -10.23 -22.03
C ALA A 255 -8.60 -9.27 -23.20
N LEU A 256 -9.16 -8.09 -22.96
CA LEU A 256 -9.47 -7.07 -23.96
C LEU A 256 -8.84 -5.73 -23.59
N GLU A 257 -8.44 -4.97 -24.61
CA GLU A 257 -8.07 -3.56 -24.55
C GLU A 257 -9.03 -2.76 -23.64
N GLY A 258 -8.48 -2.15 -22.60
CA GLY A 258 -9.23 -1.40 -21.57
C GLY A 258 -9.92 -2.25 -20.50
N ASN A 259 -9.52 -3.52 -20.34
CA ASN A 259 -9.72 -4.25 -19.08
C ASN A 259 -8.79 -3.70 -17.98
N LEU A 260 -9.18 -3.90 -16.72
CA LEU A 260 -8.37 -3.50 -15.57
C LEU A 260 -7.85 -4.73 -14.82
N SER A 261 -6.58 -4.69 -14.44
CA SER A 261 -5.97 -5.51 -13.41
C SER A 261 -5.96 -4.72 -12.09
N VAL A 262 -6.26 -5.35 -10.95
CA VAL A 262 -6.31 -4.68 -9.63
C VAL A 262 -5.41 -5.38 -8.63
N ALA A 263 -4.57 -4.60 -7.95
CA ALA A 263 -3.70 -5.02 -6.88
C ALA A 263 -4.01 -4.29 -5.58
N ALA A 264 -3.89 -4.98 -4.45
CA ALA A 264 -3.93 -4.33 -3.13
C ALA A 264 -2.73 -3.39 -2.99
N ASP A 265 -2.91 -2.21 -2.40
CA ASP A 265 -1.81 -1.27 -2.12
C ASP A 265 -1.09 -1.70 -0.84
N LEU A 266 0.09 -2.31 -0.96
CA LEU A 266 0.81 -2.79 0.22
C LEU A 266 1.33 -1.67 1.12
N SER A 267 1.44 -0.42 0.65
CA SER A 267 1.82 0.69 1.53
C SER A 267 0.78 0.95 2.64
N HIS A 268 -0.50 0.67 2.36
CA HIS A 268 -1.57 0.74 3.37
C HIS A 268 -1.53 -0.44 4.37
N TYR A 269 -0.94 -1.57 3.98
CA TYR A 269 -0.89 -2.79 4.79
C TYR A 269 0.48 -3.08 5.42
N ARG A 270 1.52 -2.28 5.08
CA ARG A 270 2.92 -2.57 5.39
C ARG A 270 3.17 -2.80 6.88
N SER A 271 2.70 -1.90 7.74
CA SER A 271 2.94 -2.00 9.19
C SER A 271 2.31 -3.26 9.81
N GLU A 272 1.13 -3.69 9.36
CA GLU A 272 0.51 -4.95 9.80
C GLU A 272 1.32 -6.16 9.29
N ILE A 273 1.78 -6.11 8.03
CA ILE A 273 2.62 -7.17 7.46
C ILE A 273 3.95 -7.29 8.21
N MET A 274 4.65 -6.18 8.49
CA MET A 274 5.90 -6.19 9.27
C MET A 274 5.67 -6.74 10.68
N ALA A 275 4.64 -6.27 11.39
CA ALA A 275 4.31 -6.72 12.74
C ALA A 275 3.94 -8.23 12.83
N ILE A 276 3.27 -8.79 11.83
CA ILE A 276 2.96 -10.23 11.77
C ILE A 276 4.18 -11.05 11.33
N THR A 277 4.96 -10.53 10.38
CA THR A 277 6.05 -11.31 9.77
C THR A 277 7.32 -11.34 10.61
N GLY A 278 7.67 -10.23 11.27
CA GLY A 278 8.96 -10.05 11.93
C GLY A 278 10.12 -9.98 10.94
N ILE A 279 9.89 -9.40 9.76
CA ILE A 279 10.95 -9.02 8.81
C ILE A 279 11.73 -7.83 9.41
N ALA A 280 13.03 -7.73 9.12
CA ALA A 280 13.84 -6.61 9.62
C ALA A 280 13.46 -5.30 8.91
N VAL A 281 13.37 -4.20 9.67
CA VAL A 281 13.09 -2.87 9.11
C VAL A 281 14.33 -1.97 9.11
N CYS A 282 15.07 -1.94 10.22
CA CYS A 282 16.26 -1.11 10.49
C CYS A 282 17.51 -1.35 9.61
N ASN A 283 17.36 -1.96 8.44
CA ASN A 283 18.40 -2.12 7.42
C ASN A 283 17.89 -2.00 5.97
N ASN A 284 16.63 -1.59 5.78
CA ASN A 284 15.90 -1.76 4.52
C ASN A 284 15.93 -0.52 3.60
N GLY A 285 16.41 0.62 4.12
CA GLY A 285 16.58 1.87 3.37
C GLY A 285 15.33 2.73 3.23
N LEU A 286 14.29 2.48 4.04
CA LEU A 286 13.07 3.28 4.14
C LEU A 286 12.93 3.86 5.56
N ASP A 287 12.17 4.94 5.66
CA ASP A 287 11.60 5.47 6.90
C ASP A 287 10.27 4.72 7.14
N ASP A 288 10.22 3.85 8.14
CA ASP A 288 9.12 2.89 8.36
C ASP A 288 8.01 3.39 9.31
N ASP A 289 8.31 4.33 10.20
CA ASP A 289 7.34 4.93 11.14
C ASP A 289 7.08 6.44 10.96
N LEU A 290 7.79 7.07 10.01
CA LEU A 290 7.58 8.42 9.50
C LEU A 290 8.06 9.55 10.43
N ASP A 291 9.12 9.30 11.21
CA ASP A 291 9.80 10.31 12.03
C ASP A 291 10.78 11.19 11.24
N GLY A 292 11.25 10.73 10.06
CA GLY A 292 12.22 11.41 9.20
C GLY A 292 13.67 10.92 9.32
N LEU A 293 13.92 9.85 10.06
CA LEU A 293 15.17 9.10 10.15
C LEU A 293 15.06 7.80 9.33
N VAL A 294 16.16 7.05 9.21
CA VAL A 294 16.27 5.82 8.39
C VAL A 294 17.42 4.96 8.92
N ASP A 295 17.13 3.70 9.21
CA ASP A 295 18.05 2.61 9.50
C ASP A 295 19.02 2.78 10.70
N SER A 296 19.38 1.64 11.30
CA SER A 296 20.50 1.59 12.25
C SER A 296 21.83 1.93 11.53
N PRO A 297 22.67 2.85 12.02
CA PRO A 297 22.67 3.46 13.36
C PRO A 297 22.35 4.98 13.34
N ASN A 298 21.66 5.49 12.32
CA ASN A 298 21.28 6.90 12.26
C ASN A 298 19.99 7.13 13.04
N ASP A 299 19.07 6.17 12.89
CA ASP A 299 17.88 6.01 13.69
C ASP A 299 18.22 5.61 15.15
N PRO A 300 17.75 6.36 16.18
CA PRO A 300 17.96 6.05 17.59
C PRO A 300 17.11 4.91 18.16
N GLY A 301 15.96 4.60 17.54
CA GLY A 301 15.09 3.53 17.98
C GLY A 301 15.58 2.15 17.52
N CYS A 302 16.22 2.11 16.35
CA CYS A 302 16.90 0.96 15.75
C CYS A 302 18.15 0.49 16.54
N ASN A 303 17.95 -0.33 17.56
CA ASN A 303 19.01 -0.92 18.39
C ASN A 303 19.96 -1.81 17.59
N SER A 304 19.50 -2.41 16.47
CA SER A 304 20.34 -3.15 15.54
C SER A 304 19.82 -3.15 14.09
N PRO A 305 20.68 -3.40 13.08
CA PRO A 305 20.27 -3.69 11.70
C PRO A 305 19.48 -5.00 11.50
N THR A 306 18.92 -5.58 12.56
CA THR A 306 18.05 -6.77 12.52
C THR A 306 16.78 -6.59 13.38
N ASP A 307 16.52 -5.38 13.84
CA ASP A 307 15.31 -5.05 14.60
C ASP A 307 14.09 -4.95 13.65
N THR A 308 12.92 -5.34 14.15
CA THR A 308 11.66 -5.45 13.40
C THR A 308 10.69 -4.30 13.69
N SER A 309 11.24 -3.17 14.16
CA SER A 309 10.59 -1.89 14.46
C SER A 309 11.69 -0.84 14.41
N GLU A 310 11.48 0.31 13.77
CA GLU A 310 12.41 1.44 13.91
C GLU A 310 12.21 2.08 15.29
N ARG A 311 10.95 2.32 15.71
CA ARG A 311 10.56 2.65 17.10
C ARG A 311 11.21 1.85 18.22
N ALA A 312 11.67 2.56 19.26
CA ALA A 312 12.13 2.02 20.52
C ALA A 312 11.21 2.28 21.72
N GLY A 313 10.69 1.20 22.31
CA GLY A 313 9.98 1.16 23.60
C GLY A 313 10.77 1.56 24.87
N HIS A 314 11.78 2.43 24.73
CA HIS A 314 12.53 3.06 25.81
C HIS A 314 12.77 4.57 25.59
N LEU A 315 12.34 5.11 24.45
CA LEU A 315 12.32 6.52 24.11
C LEU A 315 10.84 6.95 24.13
N ALA A 316 10.48 7.88 25.03
CA ALA A 316 9.07 8.20 25.25
C ALA A 316 8.41 8.83 24.01
N CYS A 317 9.16 9.71 23.33
CA CYS A 317 8.76 10.41 22.10
C CYS A 317 8.84 9.57 20.81
N ASP A 318 8.65 8.24 20.93
CA ASP A 318 8.90 7.23 19.91
C ASP A 318 8.25 5.86 20.24
N ASP A 319 7.98 5.55 21.52
CA ASP A 319 7.45 4.25 21.94
C ASP A 319 6.03 3.89 21.44
N GLY A 320 5.34 4.82 20.76
CA GLY A 320 4.03 4.59 20.16
C GLY A 320 2.86 4.79 21.10
N LEU A 321 3.09 5.44 22.25
CA LEU A 321 2.09 5.69 23.29
C LEU A 321 1.97 7.19 23.59
N ASP A 322 0.73 7.63 23.81
CA ASP A 322 0.43 8.93 24.44
C ASP A 322 0.69 8.79 25.95
N ASN A 323 1.92 9.07 26.39
CA ASN A 323 2.34 8.94 27.80
C ASN A 323 2.04 10.21 28.63
N ASP A 324 1.86 11.37 27.98
CA ASP A 324 1.44 12.64 28.60
C ASP A 324 -0.09 12.70 28.84
N GLY A 325 -0.88 12.27 27.87
CA GLY A 325 -2.34 12.20 27.90
C GLY A 325 -3.07 13.36 27.19
N ASP A 326 -2.41 14.17 26.36
CA ASP A 326 -3.04 15.27 25.62
C ASP A 326 -3.66 14.88 24.26
N GLY A 327 -3.34 13.69 23.76
CA GLY A 327 -3.88 13.12 22.52
C GLY A 327 -2.97 13.22 21.29
N TYR A 328 -1.75 13.73 21.42
CA TYR A 328 -0.66 13.39 20.50
C TYR A 328 0.10 12.15 21.02
N ILE A 329 1.03 11.61 20.22
CA ILE A 329 1.74 10.36 20.56
C ILE A 329 3.25 10.64 20.54
N ASP A 330 3.89 10.55 19.38
CA ASP A 330 5.35 10.66 19.24
C ASP A 330 5.79 11.85 18.38
N HIS A 331 7.11 11.99 18.21
CA HIS A 331 7.66 12.76 17.09
C HIS A 331 7.11 12.24 15.73
N PRO A 332 6.90 13.09 14.71
CA PRO A 332 6.93 14.55 14.71
C PRO A 332 5.54 15.16 15.03
N ASN A 333 4.60 14.36 15.56
CA ASN A 333 3.19 14.72 15.70
C ASN A 333 2.88 15.38 17.06
N ASP A 334 3.54 14.99 18.14
CA ASP A 334 3.50 15.69 19.43
C ASP A 334 4.34 16.99 19.37
N PRO A 335 3.76 18.17 19.67
CA PRO A 335 4.49 19.42 19.78
C PRO A 335 5.55 19.48 20.90
N ASN A 336 5.50 18.61 21.90
CA ASN A 336 6.47 18.58 23.00
C ASN A 336 7.70 17.70 22.68
N CYS A 337 7.54 16.67 21.87
CA CYS A 337 8.58 15.85 21.27
C CYS A 337 9.40 16.62 20.23
N ILE A 338 10.38 17.39 20.70
CA ILE A 338 11.31 18.17 19.85
C ILE A 338 12.12 17.25 18.90
N THR A 339 12.42 16.03 19.34
CA THR A 339 13.08 14.93 18.60
C THR A 339 12.66 13.58 19.21
N VAL A 340 12.77 12.45 18.50
CA VAL A 340 12.52 11.10 19.06
C VAL A 340 13.26 10.79 20.37
N SER A 341 14.52 11.22 20.47
CA SER A 341 15.32 11.02 21.70
C SER A 341 14.98 11.98 22.86
N THR A 342 13.85 12.70 22.79
CA THR A 342 13.34 13.51 23.90
C THR A 342 12.79 12.60 25.00
N SER A 343 13.25 12.80 26.23
CA SER A 343 13.03 11.84 27.32
C SER A 343 11.64 11.93 28.01
N SER A 344 10.64 12.57 27.38
CA SER A 344 9.33 12.90 27.95
C SER A 344 8.49 13.74 26.97
N GLU A 345 7.25 13.35 26.65
CA GLU A 345 6.27 14.24 26.01
C GLU A 345 5.75 15.34 26.96
N PHE A 346 5.85 15.18 28.29
CA PHE A 346 5.27 16.15 29.22
C PHE A 346 5.71 17.60 28.98
N ALA A 347 4.72 18.45 28.67
CA ALA A 347 4.93 19.86 28.37
C ALA A 347 5.77 20.58 29.45
N PRO A 348 6.81 21.36 29.07
CA PRO A 348 7.78 21.89 30.01
C PRO A 348 7.14 22.86 31.02
N VAL A 349 7.16 22.48 32.30
CA VAL A 349 6.49 23.21 33.39
C VAL A 349 7.00 24.65 33.48
N ALA A 350 6.18 25.58 32.97
CA ALA A 350 6.46 27.01 33.00
C ALA A 350 6.44 27.54 34.44
N VAL A 351 7.62 27.54 35.09
CA VAL A 351 7.86 28.14 36.41
C VAL A 351 7.78 29.66 36.35
N GLY A 352 6.56 30.16 36.16
CA GLY A 352 6.23 31.58 36.10
C GLY A 352 6.77 32.32 37.33
N SER A 353 7.49 33.42 37.09
CA SER A 353 8.24 34.12 38.12
C SER A 353 7.32 34.72 39.19
N LEU A 354 7.34 34.14 40.40
CA LEU A 354 6.57 34.56 41.58
C LEU A 354 7.07 35.89 42.20
N TRP A 355 7.22 36.93 41.38
CA TRP A 355 7.73 38.25 41.76
C TRP A 355 6.92 39.37 41.08
N SER A 356 5.70 39.63 41.56
CA SER A 356 5.02 40.92 41.34
C SER A 356 4.06 41.29 42.48
N THR A 357 4.46 42.34 43.20
CA THR A 357 3.61 43.27 43.99
C THR A 357 2.61 42.67 45.01
N LEU A 358 3.09 42.42 46.23
CA LEU A 358 2.25 42.44 47.43
C LEU A 358 1.94 43.90 47.82
N THR A 359 0.88 44.48 47.27
CA THR A 359 0.50 45.87 47.54
C THR A 359 -0.23 46.01 48.87
N LEU A 360 0.43 46.56 49.91
CA LEU A 360 -0.22 46.86 51.19
C LEU A 360 -1.25 48.00 51.05
N ALA A 361 -2.53 47.65 50.98
CA ALA A 361 -3.65 48.57 51.10
C ALA A 361 -4.10 48.70 52.58
N SER A 362 -3.49 49.62 53.32
CA SER A 362 -3.81 49.89 54.73
C SER A 362 -5.20 50.56 54.88
N GLY A 363 -6.24 49.77 55.11
CA GLY A 363 -7.60 50.26 55.37
C GLY A 363 -8.09 49.94 56.79
N LEU A 364 -8.32 50.97 57.62
CA LEU A 364 -8.96 50.79 58.93
C LEU A 364 -10.49 50.62 58.75
N GLY A 365 -11.02 49.49 59.24
CA GLY A 365 -12.45 49.25 59.41
C GLY A 365 -12.66 48.28 60.57
N ALA A 366 -13.47 48.65 61.56
CA ALA A 366 -13.57 47.95 62.84
C ALA A 366 -14.99 47.42 63.15
N ILE A 367 -15.08 46.59 64.19
CA ILE A 367 -16.30 46.04 64.83
C ILE A 367 -16.92 44.82 64.12
N GLY A 368 -17.07 43.70 64.86
CA GLY A 368 -17.84 42.53 64.39
C GLY A 368 -17.38 41.17 64.96
N ALA A 369 -17.44 40.96 66.27
CA ALA A 369 -16.93 39.73 66.89
C ALA A 369 -18.01 38.67 67.21
N ARG A 370 -17.83 37.41 66.73
CA ARG A 370 -18.11 36.17 67.49
C ARG A 370 -17.74 34.87 66.76
N SER A 371 -16.96 34.02 67.45
CA SER A 371 -17.05 32.53 67.57
C SER A 371 -17.52 31.70 66.35
N LEU A 372 -16.78 30.68 65.90
CA LEU A 372 -16.50 29.45 66.68
C LEU A 372 -15.24 28.69 66.21
N PHE A 373 -14.62 27.95 67.13
CA PHE A 373 -13.51 27.02 66.87
C PHE A 373 -14.01 25.58 66.61
N ARG A 374 -13.54 24.95 65.52
CA ARG A 374 -13.34 23.49 65.31
C ARG A 374 -12.77 23.27 63.89
N GLY A 375 -11.74 22.48 63.63
CA GLY A 375 -10.87 21.71 64.53
C GLY A 375 -10.62 20.29 64.06
N VAL A 376 -9.76 20.08 63.05
CA VAL A 376 -9.29 18.78 62.57
C VAL A 376 -7.80 18.91 62.21
N ASN A 377 -6.97 17.94 62.58
CA ASN A 377 -5.54 17.89 62.26
C ASN A 377 -5.27 17.00 61.02
N PRO A 378 -4.19 17.26 60.25
CA PRO A 378 -3.72 16.35 59.21
C PRO A 378 -3.00 15.10 59.80
N PRO A 379 -2.89 14.00 59.04
CA PRO A 379 -2.09 12.83 59.43
C PRO A 379 -0.58 13.09 59.34
N GLY A 380 0.21 12.35 60.14
CA GLY A 380 1.67 12.46 60.20
C GLY A 380 2.43 11.59 59.18
N PRO A 381 3.75 11.81 59.00
CA PRO A 381 4.57 11.10 58.03
C PRO A 381 4.95 9.67 58.44
N LEU A 382 5.28 8.84 57.44
CA LEU A 382 5.73 7.46 57.62
C LEU A 382 7.17 7.38 58.15
N LEU A 383 7.45 6.32 58.90
CA LEU A 383 8.76 6.03 59.48
C LEU A 383 9.72 5.41 58.45
N GLN A 384 10.96 5.90 58.42
CA GLN A 384 12.05 5.24 57.70
C GLN A 384 12.43 3.92 58.37
N SER A 385 12.64 2.87 57.58
CA SER A 385 13.20 1.60 58.05
C SER A 385 14.71 1.72 58.26
N SER A 386 15.21 1.14 59.34
CA SER A 386 16.64 0.87 59.51
C SER A 386 16.82 -0.55 60.03
N SER A 387 17.61 -1.34 59.32
CA SER A 387 18.07 -2.65 59.74
C SER A 387 19.53 -2.80 59.34
N ARG A 388 20.38 -3.15 60.31
CA ARG A 388 21.79 -3.47 60.06
C ARG A 388 22.25 -4.52 61.07
N THR A 389 23.01 -5.49 60.57
CA THR A 389 23.75 -6.51 61.34
C THR A 389 22.97 -7.33 62.36
N ARG A 390 22.86 -8.63 62.09
CA ARG A 390 24.00 -9.49 62.43
C ARG A 390 24.27 -10.54 61.36
#